data_AF-A0A8R7Q0Z8-F1
#
_entry.id   AF-A0A8R7Q0Z8-F1
#
_cell.length_a   1.000
_cell.length_b   1.000
_cell.length_c   1.000
_cell.angle_alpha   90.00
_cell.angle_beta   90.00
_cell.angle_gamma   90.00
#
_symmetry.space_group_name_H-M   'P 1'
#
loop_
_entity.id
_entity.type
_entity.pdbx_description
1 polymer ?
#
loop_
_entity_poly.entity_id
_entity_poly.type
_entity_poly.pdbx_seq_one_letter_code
_entity_poly.pdbx_strand_id
1 'polypeptide(L)'
;MQFPSSSSLQELTFRDCRRLVLVPVEKENGGGIQEDNSLLQSLTIFNCGRFFCRWPMGKGESETICPFPASLRELDVDYEPSMKSMALLSNLTSLTTLSLRKCSNLTVDGFNPLIAVNLTKLQVFECNTLAADMLSEVASQRAKLLPAGYISRLEVLIMEDICGLLVAPICNLLAPALHTLVFGSDGRMESFTEEQEKALQLLTSLQHLAFSKCGVLQSLPQGLHRLSSLKELCVRGCPNIRSLPKEGLPLSLRKLRMDCHSAEIEEQIEKIKRTNPNLSVKG
;
A
#
# COMPACT_ATOMS: atom_id res chain seq x y z
N MET A 1 -12.24 -26.15 -4.27
CA MET A 1 -13.15 -25.87 -5.41
C MET A 1 -12.25 -25.80 -6.62
N GLN A 2 -12.43 -26.66 -7.63
CA GLN A 2 -11.78 -26.53 -8.94
C GLN A 2 -12.77 -25.84 -9.85
N PHE A 3 -12.33 -24.87 -10.65
CA PHE A 3 -13.21 -24.21 -11.61
C PHE A 3 -13.28 -25.09 -12.87
N PRO A 4 -14.33 -24.93 -13.69
CA PRO A 4 -14.35 -25.57 -14.99
C PRO A 4 -13.30 -24.92 -15.89
N SER A 5 -12.49 -25.76 -16.55
CA SER A 5 -11.33 -25.42 -17.40
C SER A 5 -11.63 -24.52 -18.60
N SER A 6 -12.89 -24.07 -18.75
CA SER A 6 -13.44 -23.25 -19.82
C SER A 6 -14.13 -21.98 -19.32
N SER A 7 -13.95 -21.59 -18.06
CA SER A 7 -14.65 -20.44 -17.51
C SER A 7 -14.16 -19.13 -18.16
N SER A 8 -15.06 -18.39 -18.80
CA SER A 8 -14.85 -17.01 -19.26
C SER A 8 -14.82 -16.00 -18.10
N LEU A 9 -14.61 -16.49 -16.87
CA LEU A 9 -14.76 -15.74 -15.65
C LEU A 9 -13.58 -14.78 -15.49
N GLN A 10 -13.87 -13.48 -15.51
CA GLN A 10 -12.85 -12.43 -15.36
C GLN A 10 -12.76 -11.90 -13.93
N GLU A 11 -13.84 -11.98 -13.16
CA GLU A 11 -13.93 -11.46 -11.81
C GLU A 11 -14.51 -12.52 -10.87
N LEU A 12 -13.92 -12.65 -9.68
CA LEU A 12 -14.35 -13.61 -8.68
C LEU A 12 -14.28 -12.98 -7.29
N THR A 13 -15.36 -13.11 -6.53
CA THR A 13 -15.43 -12.59 -5.16
C THR A 13 -15.88 -13.69 -4.21
N PHE A 14 -15.09 -13.92 -3.16
CA PHE A 14 -15.47 -14.71 -2.00
C PHE A 14 -15.72 -13.78 -0.82
N ARG A 15 -16.93 -13.83 -0.27
CA ARG A 15 -17.32 -13.00 0.88
C ARG A 15 -17.92 -13.88 1.96
N ASP A 16 -17.41 -13.75 3.18
CA ASP A 16 -17.90 -14.45 4.38
C ASP A 16 -17.94 -16.00 4.23
N CYS A 17 -17.10 -16.55 3.36
CA CYS A 17 -17.04 -17.98 3.04
C CYS A 17 -16.21 -18.76 4.07
N ARG A 18 -16.64 -18.77 5.34
CA ARG A 18 -15.82 -19.25 6.49
C ARG A 18 -15.42 -20.72 6.49
N ARG A 19 -16.07 -21.54 5.66
CA ARG A 19 -15.77 -22.98 5.50
C ARG A 19 -14.99 -23.27 4.22
N LEU A 20 -14.79 -22.27 3.37
CA LEU A 20 -14.11 -22.44 2.10
C LEU A 20 -12.60 -22.52 2.34
N VAL A 21 -12.01 -23.58 1.80
CA VAL A 21 -10.57 -23.83 1.85
C VAL A 21 -10.08 -24.05 0.43
N LEU A 22 -9.07 -23.29 0.04
CA LEU A 22 -8.34 -23.49 -1.19
C LEU A 22 -7.34 -24.61 -0.97
N VAL A 23 -7.40 -25.65 -1.81
CA VAL A 23 -6.63 -26.88 -1.63
C VAL A 23 -5.50 -26.93 -2.66
N PRO A 24 -4.23 -27.16 -2.24
CA PRO A 24 -3.14 -27.45 -3.18
C PRO A 24 -3.34 -28.82 -3.84
N VAL A 25 -2.90 -29.01 -5.09
CA VAL A 25 -2.91 -30.34 -5.72
C VAL A 25 -1.53 -30.97 -5.51
N GLU A 26 -1.51 -32.20 -4.98
CA GLU A 26 -0.29 -32.85 -4.43
C GLU A 26 0.74 -33.31 -5.47
N LYS A 27 0.52 -33.11 -6.79
CA LYS A 27 1.34 -33.78 -7.84
C LYS A 27 1.72 -32.93 -9.05
N GLU A 28 1.22 -31.72 -9.18
CA GLU A 28 1.60 -30.81 -10.26
C GLU A 28 1.77 -29.42 -9.66
N ASN A 29 2.51 -28.52 -10.33
CA ASN A 29 2.71 -27.11 -9.95
C ASN A 29 1.39 -26.28 -10.03
N GLY A 30 0.26 -26.90 -9.69
CA GLY A 30 -1.10 -26.46 -9.85
C GLY A 30 -1.89 -26.73 -8.57
N GLY A 31 -2.84 -25.85 -8.29
CA GLY A 31 -3.71 -25.96 -7.12
C GLY A 31 -4.49 -24.68 -6.92
N GLY A 32 -5.57 -24.76 -6.15
CA GLY A 32 -6.45 -23.63 -5.96
C GLY A 32 -7.25 -23.23 -7.20
N ILE A 33 -7.08 -21.98 -7.67
CA ILE A 33 -7.79 -21.41 -8.83
C ILE A 33 -6.86 -21.36 -10.07
N GLN A 34 -5.63 -21.83 -9.93
CA GLN A 34 -4.67 -21.87 -11.02
C GLN A 34 -5.11 -22.91 -12.07
N GLU A 35 -5.48 -22.40 -13.25
CA GLU A 35 -5.79 -23.19 -14.45
C GLU A 35 -5.09 -22.54 -15.64
N ASP A 36 -4.46 -23.33 -16.50
CA ASP A 36 -3.57 -22.86 -17.59
C ASP A 36 -4.24 -21.90 -18.59
N ASN A 37 -5.57 -21.87 -18.65
CA ASN A 37 -6.36 -20.99 -19.52
C ASN A 37 -7.31 -20.06 -18.75
N SER A 38 -7.08 -19.83 -17.46
CA SER A 38 -7.91 -18.93 -16.68
C SER A 38 -7.84 -17.50 -17.25
N LEU A 39 -9.03 -16.92 -17.50
CA LEU A 39 -9.17 -15.53 -17.91
C LEU A 39 -9.38 -14.59 -16.72
N LEU A 40 -9.17 -15.09 -15.49
CA LEU A 40 -9.43 -14.33 -14.28
C LEU A 40 -8.45 -13.15 -14.17
N GLN A 41 -9.01 -11.95 -14.01
CA GLN A 41 -8.29 -10.69 -13.91
C GLN A 41 -8.43 -10.05 -12.52
N SER A 42 -9.56 -10.24 -11.85
CA SER A 42 -9.81 -9.68 -10.52
C SER A 42 -10.29 -10.73 -9.53
N LEU A 43 -9.66 -10.77 -8.35
CA LEU A 43 -10.02 -11.66 -7.26
C LEU A 43 -10.15 -10.87 -5.97
N THR A 44 -11.31 -11.01 -5.31
CA THR A 44 -11.56 -10.46 -3.98
C THR A 44 -11.84 -11.58 -2.98
N ILE A 45 -11.16 -11.56 -1.84
CA ILE A 45 -11.36 -12.49 -0.72
C ILE A 45 -11.63 -11.64 0.52
N PHE A 46 -12.83 -11.76 1.08
CA PHE A 46 -13.25 -11.00 2.25
C PHE A 46 -13.76 -11.93 3.35
N ASN A 47 -13.13 -11.88 4.52
CA ASN A 47 -13.61 -12.55 5.74
C ASN A 47 -13.86 -14.06 5.59
N CYS A 48 -12.97 -14.78 4.89
CA CYS A 48 -13.09 -16.22 4.67
C CYS A 48 -12.38 -17.05 5.75
N GLY A 49 -11.38 -16.50 6.45
CA GLY A 49 -10.80 -17.03 7.68
C GLY A 49 -9.86 -18.24 7.54
N ARG A 50 -10.16 -19.16 6.62
CA ARG A 50 -9.43 -20.43 6.43
C ARG A 50 -9.02 -20.68 4.98
N PHE A 51 -9.06 -19.64 4.15
CA PHE A 51 -8.94 -19.81 2.70
C PHE A 51 -7.62 -20.47 2.30
N PHE A 52 -6.50 -20.13 2.95
CA PHE A 52 -5.15 -20.64 2.68
C PHE A 52 -4.62 -21.64 3.71
N CYS A 53 -5.46 -22.16 4.62
CA CYS A 53 -4.96 -22.92 5.78
C CYS A 53 -4.28 -24.26 5.43
N ARG A 54 -4.43 -24.76 4.20
CA ARG A 54 -3.81 -26.00 3.70
C ARG A 54 -2.54 -25.78 2.87
N TRP A 55 -2.18 -24.53 2.59
CA TRP A 55 -0.98 -24.23 1.81
C TRP A 55 0.26 -24.24 2.70
N PRO A 56 1.43 -24.71 2.20
CA PRO A 56 2.67 -24.70 2.96
C PRO A 56 3.10 -23.25 3.23
N MET A 57 3.55 -22.95 4.44
CA MET A 57 3.88 -21.58 4.89
C MET A 57 5.25 -21.50 5.60
N GLY A 58 6.22 -22.34 5.22
CA GLY A 58 7.49 -22.49 5.92
C GLY A 58 8.72 -22.56 5.01
N LYS A 59 9.87 -22.11 5.54
CA LYS A 59 11.20 -22.21 4.92
C LYS A 59 11.62 -23.68 4.88
N GLY A 60 11.47 -24.36 3.75
CA GLY A 60 11.91 -25.76 3.68
C GLY A 60 11.82 -26.47 2.34
N GLU A 61 10.88 -26.16 1.46
CA GLU A 61 10.68 -26.99 0.28
C GLU A 61 10.57 -26.14 -0.99
N SER A 62 11.35 -26.55 -1.99
CA SER A 62 11.53 -25.95 -3.32
C SER A 62 10.31 -26.21 -4.23
N GLU A 63 9.11 -26.10 -3.68
CA GLU A 63 7.86 -26.23 -4.43
C GLU A 63 7.26 -24.85 -4.62
N THR A 64 7.02 -24.47 -5.88
CA THR A 64 6.51 -23.15 -6.22
C THR A 64 5.03 -23.08 -5.82
N ILE A 65 4.69 -22.17 -4.91
CA ILE A 65 3.34 -22.03 -4.37
C ILE A 65 2.56 -21.04 -5.25
N CYS A 66 1.70 -21.54 -6.13
CA CYS A 66 0.99 -20.73 -7.12
C CYS A 66 -0.55 -20.88 -7.05
N PRO A 67 -1.24 -20.56 -5.95
CA PRO A 67 -2.70 -20.73 -5.83
C PRO A 67 -3.56 -20.01 -6.88
N PHE A 68 -2.97 -19.04 -7.60
CA PHE A 68 -3.66 -18.10 -8.47
C PHE A 68 -3.14 -18.19 -9.91
N PRO A 69 -4.00 -17.89 -10.91
CA PRO A 69 -3.56 -17.77 -12.29
C PRO A 69 -2.71 -16.50 -12.50
N ALA A 70 -1.65 -16.60 -13.29
CA ALA A 70 -0.73 -15.49 -13.56
C ALA A 70 -1.35 -14.33 -14.37
N SER A 71 -2.57 -14.51 -14.89
CA SER A 71 -3.37 -13.49 -15.58
C SER A 71 -3.93 -12.41 -14.63
N LEU A 72 -3.89 -12.65 -13.32
CA LEU A 72 -4.51 -11.77 -12.34
C LEU A 72 -3.88 -10.38 -12.35
N ARG A 73 -4.73 -9.35 -12.48
CA ARG A 73 -4.37 -7.93 -12.51
C ARG A 73 -4.74 -7.22 -11.21
N GLU A 74 -5.74 -7.72 -10.51
CA GLU A 74 -6.24 -7.16 -9.26
C GLU A 74 -6.45 -8.25 -8.23
N LEU A 75 -5.87 -8.04 -7.04
CA LEU A 75 -6.07 -8.90 -5.89
C LEU A 75 -6.40 -8.05 -4.67
N ASP A 76 -7.57 -8.28 -4.08
CA ASP A 76 -7.97 -7.71 -2.79
C ASP A 76 -8.21 -8.82 -1.78
N VAL A 77 -7.39 -8.87 -0.72
CA VAL A 77 -7.54 -9.80 0.38
C VAL A 77 -7.76 -9.00 1.66
N ASP A 78 -8.89 -9.24 2.30
CA ASP A 78 -9.30 -8.52 3.50
C ASP A 78 -9.78 -9.52 4.56
N TYR A 79 -9.24 -9.37 5.77
CA TYR A 79 -9.58 -10.20 6.93
C TYR A 79 -9.35 -11.70 6.66
N GLU A 80 -8.13 -12.05 6.21
CA GLU A 80 -7.75 -13.43 5.92
C GLU A 80 -6.53 -13.87 6.76
N PRO A 81 -6.73 -14.32 8.01
CA PRO A 81 -5.65 -14.69 8.93
C PRO A 81 -4.89 -15.97 8.53
N SER A 82 -5.40 -16.72 7.55
CA SER A 82 -4.73 -17.92 7.05
C SER A 82 -3.64 -17.62 6.02
N MET A 83 -3.59 -16.40 5.47
CA MET A 83 -2.57 -15.94 4.53
C MET A 83 -1.29 -15.55 5.29
N LYS A 84 -0.27 -16.42 5.30
CA LYS A 84 0.93 -16.23 6.14
C LYS A 84 2.19 -15.84 5.38
N SER A 85 2.24 -16.00 4.07
CA SER A 85 3.46 -15.75 3.28
C SER A 85 3.12 -15.18 1.90
N MET A 86 3.96 -14.25 1.43
CA MET A 86 3.91 -13.69 0.08
C MET A 86 4.30 -14.69 -1.02
N ALA A 87 4.81 -15.88 -0.68
CA ALA A 87 5.05 -16.97 -1.62
C ALA A 87 3.79 -17.32 -2.45
N LEU A 88 2.60 -17.19 -1.84
CA LEU A 88 1.31 -17.40 -2.50
C LEU A 88 1.09 -16.50 -3.73
N LEU A 89 1.78 -15.36 -3.78
CA LEU A 89 1.64 -14.38 -4.87
C LEU A 89 2.81 -14.44 -5.85
N SER A 90 3.76 -15.36 -5.68
CA SER A 90 5.07 -15.35 -6.33
C SER A 90 5.00 -15.37 -7.88
N ASN A 91 3.94 -15.91 -8.47
CA ASN A 91 3.73 -15.94 -9.92
C ASN A 91 2.93 -14.75 -10.48
N LEU A 92 2.43 -13.86 -9.63
CA LEU A 92 1.49 -12.80 -10.01
C LEU A 92 2.18 -11.53 -10.53
N THR A 93 3.06 -11.69 -11.51
CA THR A 93 3.84 -10.57 -12.10
C THR A 93 3.00 -9.65 -12.98
N SER A 94 1.77 -10.04 -13.35
CA SER A 94 0.81 -9.21 -14.10
C SER A 94 -0.02 -8.27 -13.22
N LEU A 95 0.14 -8.32 -11.89
CA LEU A 95 -0.64 -7.49 -10.97
C LEU A 95 -0.40 -6.01 -11.20
N THR A 96 -1.50 -5.27 -11.21
CA THR A 96 -1.55 -3.80 -11.27
C THR A 96 -2.08 -3.23 -9.96
N THR A 97 -3.00 -3.92 -9.30
CA THR A 97 -3.55 -3.55 -8.00
C THR A 97 -3.39 -4.68 -7.00
N LEU A 98 -2.75 -4.40 -5.87
CA LEU A 98 -2.67 -5.30 -4.73
C LEU A 98 -3.21 -4.59 -3.49
N SER A 99 -4.20 -5.20 -2.85
CA SER A 99 -4.76 -4.76 -1.58
C SER A 99 -4.73 -5.89 -0.57
N LEU A 100 -4.09 -5.66 0.57
CA LEU A 100 -3.96 -6.60 1.68
C LEU A 100 -4.36 -5.89 2.97
N ARG A 101 -5.48 -6.30 3.57
CA ARG A 101 -6.01 -5.68 4.79
C ARG A 101 -6.25 -6.74 5.84
N LYS A 102 -5.76 -6.51 7.07
CA LYS A 102 -5.99 -7.39 8.22
C LYS A 102 -5.56 -8.85 7.97
N CYS A 103 -4.48 -9.06 7.23
CA CYS A 103 -3.87 -10.38 7.03
C CYS A 103 -2.86 -10.64 8.16
N SER A 104 -3.35 -11.06 9.33
CA SER A 104 -2.52 -11.26 10.52
C SER A 104 -1.42 -12.30 10.28
N ASN A 105 -0.18 -11.99 10.71
CA ASN A 105 1.01 -12.83 10.55
C ASN A 105 1.50 -13.04 9.12
N LEU A 106 1.05 -12.24 8.15
CA LEU A 106 1.60 -12.26 6.79
C LEU A 106 3.06 -11.76 6.80
N THR A 107 3.99 -12.59 6.33
CA THR A 107 5.40 -12.23 6.16
C THR A 107 5.75 -12.00 4.70
N VAL A 108 6.82 -11.25 4.46
CA VAL A 108 7.39 -11.02 3.12
C VAL A 108 8.12 -12.25 2.55
N ASP A 109 8.19 -13.37 3.29
CA ASP A 109 8.89 -14.57 2.84
C ASP A 109 8.29 -15.07 1.51
N GLY A 110 9.17 -15.40 0.56
CA GLY A 110 8.79 -15.87 -0.78
C GLY A 110 8.21 -14.78 -1.70
N PHE A 111 8.26 -13.51 -1.30
CA PHE A 111 7.88 -12.39 -2.17
C PHE A 111 8.74 -12.37 -3.44
N ASN A 112 8.09 -12.27 -4.60
CA ASN A 112 8.74 -12.04 -5.87
C ASN A 112 8.73 -10.52 -6.20
N PRO A 113 9.88 -9.82 -6.18
CA PRO A 113 9.92 -8.38 -6.45
C PRO A 113 9.48 -8.00 -7.87
N LEU A 114 9.44 -8.95 -8.83
CA LEU A 114 8.89 -8.70 -10.16
C LEU A 114 7.40 -8.36 -10.13
N ILE A 115 6.67 -8.72 -9.07
CA ILE A 115 5.28 -8.27 -8.84
C ILE A 115 5.22 -6.74 -8.83
N ALA A 116 6.21 -6.07 -8.23
CA ALA A 116 6.22 -4.62 -8.12
C ALA A 116 6.43 -3.89 -9.46
N VAL A 117 6.88 -4.60 -10.51
CA VAL A 117 7.20 -3.99 -11.83
C VAL A 117 5.97 -3.39 -12.50
N ASN A 118 4.81 -4.04 -12.34
CA ASN A 118 3.56 -3.64 -12.99
C ASN A 118 2.54 -3.00 -12.04
N LEU A 119 2.81 -3.01 -10.73
CA LEU A 119 1.91 -2.42 -9.74
C LEU A 119 1.77 -0.91 -9.95
N THR A 120 0.52 -0.46 -10.10
CA THR A 120 0.11 0.94 -10.12
C THR A 120 -0.51 1.35 -8.78
N LYS A 121 -1.09 0.39 -8.05
CA LYS A 121 -1.72 0.63 -6.76
C LYS A 121 -1.37 -0.46 -5.74
N LEU A 122 -0.90 -0.03 -4.58
CA LEU A 122 -0.60 -0.89 -3.43
C LEU A 122 -1.34 -0.36 -2.19
N GLN A 123 -2.10 -1.23 -1.55
CA GLN A 123 -2.79 -0.95 -0.30
C GLN A 123 -2.44 -2.01 0.74
N VAL A 124 -1.89 -1.61 1.88
CA VAL A 124 -1.52 -2.55 2.95
C VAL A 124 -1.91 -1.98 4.31
N PHE A 125 -2.90 -2.60 4.96
CA PHE A 125 -3.42 -2.18 6.27
C PHE A 125 -3.43 -3.33 7.26
N GLU A 126 -3.03 -3.07 8.50
CA GLU A 126 -3.04 -4.05 9.59
C GLU A 126 -2.29 -5.36 9.23
N CYS A 127 -1.19 -5.22 8.49
CA CYS A 127 -0.33 -6.31 8.00
C CYS A 127 1.13 -6.13 8.47
N ASN A 128 1.35 -5.63 9.69
CA ASN A 128 2.68 -5.34 10.25
C ASN A 128 3.52 -4.43 9.32
N THR A 129 4.81 -4.72 9.15
CA THR A 129 5.77 -3.96 8.33
C THR A 129 5.75 -4.35 6.85
N LEU A 130 4.80 -5.18 6.40
CA LEU A 130 4.83 -5.86 5.09
C LEU A 130 5.06 -4.91 3.90
N ALA A 131 4.38 -3.76 3.84
CA ALA A 131 4.57 -2.81 2.74
C ALA A 131 6.00 -2.24 2.70
N ALA A 132 6.56 -1.90 3.87
CA ALA A 132 7.93 -1.42 3.97
C ALA A 132 8.92 -2.52 3.60
N ASP A 133 8.71 -3.74 4.09
CA ASP A 133 9.57 -4.89 3.80
C ASP A 133 9.58 -5.23 2.31
N MET A 134 8.40 -5.27 1.66
CA MET A 134 8.28 -5.49 0.22
C MET A 134 9.02 -4.42 -0.59
N LEU A 135 8.79 -3.14 -0.28
CA LEU A 135 9.40 -2.05 -1.03
C LEU A 135 10.90 -1.94 -0.76
N SER A 136 11.35 -2.28 0.44
CA SER A 136 12.77 -2.40 0.79
C SER A 136 13.44 -3.52 -0.01
N GLU A 137 12.79 -4.68 -0.16
CA GLU A 137 13.27 -5.78 -1.00
C GLU A 137 13.38 -5.36 -2.48
N VAL A 138 12.37 -4.67 -3.02
CA VAL A 138 12.43 -4.13 -4.40
C VAL A 138 13.56 -3.12 -4.54
N ALA A 139 13.72 -2.22 -3.57
CA ALA A 139 14.77 -1.21 -3.58
C ALA A 139 16.17 -1.84 -3.51
N SER A 140 16.36 -2.89 -2.71
CA SER A 140 17.65 -3.59 -2.54
C SER A 140 18.03 -4.44 -3.77
N GLN A 141 17.03 -5.00 -4.46
CA GLN A 141 17.24 -5.86 -5.63
C GLN A 141 17.17 -5.10 -6.97
N ARG A 142 16.94 -3.79 -6.94
CA ARG A 142 16.78 -2.92 -8.13
C ARG A 142 17.89 -3.08 -9.17
N ALA A 143 19.16 -3.18 -8.74
CA ALA A 143 20.30 -3.29 -9.65
C ALA A 143 20.50 -4.71 -10.22
N LYS A 144 19.92 -5.75 -9.59
CA LYS A 144 20.16 -7.16 -9.91
C LYS A 144 19.02 -7.79 -10.73
N LEU A 145 17.77 -7.48 -10.37
CA LEU A 145 16.60 -8.18 -10.92
C LEU A 145 15.72 -7.30 -11.81
N LEU A 146 15.76 -5.98 -11.64
CA LEU A 146 14.92 -5.09 -12.41
C LEU A 146 15.63 -4.68 -13.70
N PRO A 147 14.91 -4.55 -14.84
CA PRO A 147 15.52 -4.12 -16.10
C PRO A 147 16.31 -2.81 -15.94
N ALA A 148 17.40 -2.67 -16.70
CA ALA A 148 18.17 -1.42 -16.72
C ALA A 148 17.24 -0.24 -17.06
N GLY A 149 17.25 0.79 -16.23
CA GLY A 149 16.33 1.92 -16.37
C GLY A 149 14.92 1.68 -15.82
N TYR A 150 14.71 0.66 -14.98
CA TYR A 150 13.44 0.45 -14.29
C TYR A 150 13.01 1.71 -13.51
N ILE A 151 11.79 2.13 -13.82
CA ILE A 151 11.05 3.21 -13.19
C ILE A 151 9.80 2.57 -12.61
N SER A 152 9.55 2.78 -11.32
CA SER A 152 8.33 2.30 -10.67
C SER A 152 7.10 2.82 -11.40
N ARG A 153 6.07 1.99 -11.53
CA ARG A 153 4.74 2.39 -12.04
C ARG A 153 3.76 2.71 -10.91
N LEU A 154 4.22 2.63 -9.66
CA LEU A 154 3.36 2.74 -8.49
C LEU A 154 2.89 4.19 -8.31
N GLU A 155 1.64 4.45 -8.63
CA GLU A 155 1.01 5.77 -8.58
C GLU A 155 0.31 6.03 -7.25
N VAL A 156 -0.23 4.97 -6.64
CA VAL A 156 -1.04 5.04 -5.43
C VAL A 156 -0.50 4.09 -4.39
N LEU A 157 -0.08 4.64 -3.26
CA LEU A 157 0.34 3.88 -2.08
C LEU A 157 -0.50 4.29 -0.88
N ILE A 158 -1.18 3.32 -0.29
CA ILE A 158 -2.03 3.52 0.89
C ILE A 158 -1.62 2.52 1.96
N MET A 159 -1.25 2.98 3.14
CA MET A 159 -0.73 2.11 4.18
C MET A 159 -0.88 2.70 5.57
N GLU A 160 -0.60 1.90 6.60
CA GLU A 160 -0.68 2.38 7.99
C GLU A 160 0.62 2.90 8.57
N ASP A 161 1.74 2.26 8.25
CA ASP A 161 3.02 2.51 8.91
C ASP A 161 3.84 3.61 8.22
N ILE A 162 3.96 4.79 8.85
CA ILE A 162 4.76 5.88 8.30
C ILE A 162 6.27 5.56 8.40
N CYS A 163 6.71 4.93 9.49
CA CYS A 163 8.12 4.81 9.85
C CYS A 163 8.95 3.95 8.89
N GLY A 164 8.41 2.81 8.47
CA GLY A 164 9.13 1.86 7.61
C GLY A 164 9.31 2.33 6.17
N LEU A 165 8.48 3.27 5.70
CA LEU A 165 8.46 3.71 4.30
C LEU A 165 9.38 4.89 4.02
N LEU A 166 9.43 5.86 4.94
CA LEU A 166 10.12 7.15 4.72
C LEU A 166 11.64 7.04 4.89
N VAL A 167 12.24 6.18 4.08
CA VAL A 167 13.69 5.99 3.94
C VAL A 167 14.11 6.24 2.50
N ALA A 168 15.32 6.77 2.31
CA ALA A 168 15.79 7.21 0.99
C ALA A 168 15.72 6.15 -0.12
N PRO A 169 16.09 4.85 0.09
CA PRO A 169 16.01 3.84 -0.97
C PRO A 169 14.59 3.64 -1.51
N ILE A 170 13.59 3.60 -0.61
CA ILE A 170 12.18 3.42 -0.98
C ILE A 170 11.66 4.70 -1.63
N CYS A 171 11.89 5.88 -1.05
CA CYS A 171 11.40 7.11 -1.67
C CYS A 171 12.03 7.37 -3.05
N ASN A 172 13.30 7.02 -3.27
CA ASN A 172 13.93 7.11 -4.60
C ASN A 172 13.35 6.12 -5.61
N LEU A 173 12.89 4.95 -5.15
CA LEU A 173 12.18 3.98 -5.99
C LEU A 173 10.83 4.57 -6.46
N LEU A 174 10.13 5.26 -5.56
CA LEU A 174 8.76 5.75 -5.76
C LEU A 174 8.66 7.15 -6.38
N ALA A 175 9.70 7.96 -6.23
CA ALA A 175 9.77 9.36 -6.67
C ALA A 175 9.24 9.65 -8.09
N PRO A 176 9.56 8.86 -9.14
CA PRO A 176 9.16 9.21 -10.49
C PRO A 176 7.69 8.98 -10.82
N ALA A 177 6.95 8.20 -10.02
CA ALA A 177 5.59 7.79 -10.37
C ALA A 177 4.56 7.95 -9.25
N LEU A 178 4.97 8.09 -7.99
CA LEU A 178 4.02 8.14 -6.88
C LEU A 178 3.28 9.48 -6.83
N HIS A 179 1.98 9.45 -7.09
CA HIS A 179 1.12 10.62 -7.12
C HIS A 179 0.26 10.75 -5.87
N THR A 180 -0.09 9.62 -5.24
CA THR A 180 -0.96 9.56 -4.06
C THR A 180 -0.30 8.73 -2.98
N LEU A 181 -0.08 9.35 -1.83
CA LEU A 181 0.43 8.70 -0.62
C LEU A 181 -0.53 8.94 0.52
N VAL A 182 -1.01 7.86 1.13
CA VAL A 182 -1.94 7.92 2.24
C VAL A 182 -1.42 7.10 3.39
N PHE A 183 -1.30 7.74 4.54
CA PHE A 183 -0.97 7.14 5.82
C PHE A 183 -2.24 7.03 6.68
N GLY A 184 -2.55 5.84 7.17
CA GLY A 184 -3.76 5.53 7.94
C GLY A 184 -3.46 4.95 9.33
N SER A 185 -4.23 5.26 10.36
CA SER A 185 -4.20 4.53 11.63
C SER A 185 -2.82 4.37 12.31
N ASP A 186 -1.83 5.22 12.01
CA ASP A 186 -0.50 5.12 12.65
C ASP A 186 -0.63 5.43 14.15
N GLY A 187 -0.44 4.39 14.97
CA GLY A 187 -0.50 4.45 16.42
C GLY A 187 0.86 4.56 17.11
N ARG A 188 1.96 4.69 16.37
CA ARG A 188 3.33 4.65 16.91
C ARG A 188 4.10 5.95 16.72
N MET A 189 3.79 6.71 15.67
CA MET A 189 4.57 7.87 15.28
C MET A 189 4.02 9.19 15.82
N GLU A 190 4.75 9.81 16.74
CA GLU A 190 4.40 11.13 17.30
C GLU A 190 4.92 12.29 16.44
N SER A 191 6.09 12.14 15.81
CA SER A 191 6.75 13.19 15.03
C SER A 191 7.69 12.62 13.96
N PHE A 192 7.94 13.40 12.91
CA PHE A 192 8.91 13.06 11.85
C PHE A 192 10.36 13.31 12.29
N THR A 193 11.25 12.38 11.98
CA THR A 193 12.71 12.60 12.08
C THR A 193 13.21 13.40 10.88
N GLU A 194 14.40 13.98 11.01
CA GLU A 194 15.04 14.73 9.92
C GLU A 194 15.24 13.86 8.66
N GLU A 195 15.59 12.59 8.84
CA GLU A 195 15.77 11.63 7.74
C GLU A 195 14.45 11.32 7.04
N GLN A 196 13.36 11.16 7.80
CA GLN A 196 12.03 10.91 7.24
C GLN A 196 11.52 12.13 6.46
N GLU A 197 11.78 13.34 6.96
CA GLU A 197 11.45 14.56 6.23
C GLU A 197 12.25 14.68 4.94
N LYS A 198 13.56 14.40 4.97
CA LYS A 198 14.41 14.38 3.76
C LYS A 198 13.94 13.32 2.77
N ALA A 199 13.57 12.13 3.25
CA ALA A 199 13.08 11.05 2.40
C ALA A 199 11.74 11.40 1.75
N LEU A 200 10.81 12.01 2.50
CA LEU A 200 9.52 12.47 1.95
C LEU A 200 9.72 13.48 0.81
N GLN A 201 10.72 14.37 0.94
CA GLN A 201 11.04 15.38 -0.08
C GLN A 201 11.54 14.79 -1.41
N LEU A 202 11.97 13.52 -1.43
CA LEU A 202 12.36 12.83 -2.66
C LEU A 202 11.15 12.52 -3.55
N LEU A 203 9.92 12.50 -3.00
CA LEU A 203 8.70 12.18 -3.73
C LEU A 203 8.22 13.38 -4.58
N THR A 204 9.02 13.76 -5.56
CA THR A 204 8.86 14.97 -6.38
C THR A 204 7.59 14.97 -7.24
N SER A 205 7.03 13.80 -7.55
CA SER A 205 5.78 13.65 -8.33
C SER A 205 4.52 13.63 -7.47
N LEU A 206 4.66 13.71 -6.13
CA LEU A 206 3.53 13.54 -5.21
C LEU A 206 2.54 14.70 -5.33
N GLN A 207 1.27 14.36 -5.62
CA GLN A 207 0.19 15.32 -5.82
C GLN A 207 -0.84 15.29 -4.69
N HIS A 208 -1.03 14.13 -4.04
CA HIS A 208 -1.99 13.94 -2.96
C HIS A 208 -1.28 13.28 -1.79
N LEU A 209 -1.29 13.95 -0.64
CA LEU A 209 -0.78 13.41 0.63
C LEU A 209 -1.91 13.41 1.64
N ALA A 210 -2.15 12.26 2.28
CA ALA A 210 -3.17 12.16 3.30
C ALA A 210 -2.67 11.49 4.57
N PHE A 211 -3.13 12.01 5.71
CA PHE A 211 -2.99 11.43 7.04
C PHE A 211 -4.40 11.17 7.57
N SER A 212 -4.73 9.93 7.89
CA SER A 212 -6.07 9.51 8.31
C SER A 212 -5.98 8.71 9.60
N LYS A 213 -6.67 9.12 10.66
CA LYS A 213 -6.71 8.39 11.94
C LYS A 213 -5.34 8.20 12.59
N CYS A 214 -4.37 9.08 12.32
CA CYS A 214 -3.06 9.07 12.99
C CYS A 214 -3.21 9.66 14.39
N GLY A 215 -3.61 8.82 15.34
CA GLY A 215 -4.07 9.25 16.67
C GLY A 215 -2.99 9.88 17.53
N VAL A 216 -1.73 9.49 17.37
CA VAL A 216 -0.59 9.95 18.18
C VAL A 216 0.25 11.02 17.50
N LEU A 217 0.03 11.27 16.21
CA LEU A 217 0.80 12.23 15.43
C LEU A 217 0.55 13.67 15.91
N GLN A 218 1.61 14.35 16.35
CA GLN A 218 1.53 15.68 16.97
C GLN A 218 1.76 16.82 15.97
N SER A 219 2.47 16.54 14.87
CA SER A 219 2.81 17.53 13.87
C SER A 219 2.89 16.93 12.46
N LEU A 220 2.62 17.76 11.46
CA LEU A 220 2.89 17.45 10.06
C LEU A 220 4.40 17.65 9.75
N PRO A 221 4.92 17.04 8.67
CA PRO A 221 6.32 17.22 8.26
C PRO A 221 6.64 18.71 8.03
N GLN A 222 7.74 19.22 8.59
CA GLN A 222 8.10 20.63 8.43
C GLN A 222 8.54 20.95 6.98
N GLY A 223 9.16 19.98 6.30
CA GLY A 223 9.54 20.07 4.89
C GLY A 223 8.40 20.04 3.85
N LEU A 224 7.12 20.10 4.22
CA LEU A 224 6.00 20.02 3.26
C LEU A 224 6.06 21.11 2.17
N HIS A 225 6.56 22.30 2.49
CA HIS A 225 6.72 23.42 1.54
C HIS A 225 7.60 23.07 0.32
N ARG A 226 8.45 22.02 0.43
CA ARG A 226 9.35 21.56 -0.64
C ARG A 226 8.72 20.57 -1.60
N LEU A 227 7.54 20.05 -1.29
CA LEU A 227 6.79 19.15 -2.18
C LEU A 227 6.12 19.97 -3.29
N SER A 228 6.91 20.35 -4.29
CA SER A 228 6.52 21.29 -5.35
C SER A 228 5.35 20.80 -6.23
N SER A 229 5.06 19.50 -6.27
CA SER A 229 3.93 18.94 -7.02
C SER A 229 2.65 18.75 -6.18
N LEU A 230 2.69 18.99 -4.86
CA LEU A 230 1.59 18.65 -3.96
C LEU A 230 0.39 19.56 -4.17
N LYS A 231 -0.74 18.99 -4.63
CA LYS A 231 -1.99 19.69 -4.95
C LYS A 231 -3.04 19.55 -3.85
N GLU A 232 -3.07 18.43 -3.16
CA GLU A 232 -4.05 18.16 -2.10
C GLU A 232 -3.37 17.58 -0.85
N LEU A 233 -3.66 18.19 0.28
CA LEU A 233 -3.27 17.72 1.61
C LEU A 233 -4.56 17.43 2.40
N CYS A 234 -4.69 16.20 2.88
CA CYS A 234 -5.83 15.76 3.68
C CYS A 234 -5.35 15.29 5.05
N VAL A 235 -5.91 15.82 6.12
CA VAL A 235 -5.63 15.41 7.49
C VAL A 235 -6.98 15.15 8.15
N ARG A 236 -7.28 13.89 8.46
CA ARG A 236 -8.58 13.51 9.01
C ARG A 236 -8.42 12.61 10.22
N GLY A 237 -9.13 12.91 11.31
CA GLY A 237 -9.13 12.08 12.52
C GLY A 237 -7.77 12.02 13.19
N CYS A 238 -6.98 13.11 13.12
CA CYS A 238 -5.66 13.22 13.74
C CYS A 238 -5.73 14.25 14.90
N PRO A 239 -6.29 13.86 16.07
CA PRO A 239 -6.67 14.80 17.12
C PRO A 239 -5.48 15.49 17.81
N ASN A 240 -4.29 14.89 17.76
CA ASN A 240 -3.11 15.40 18.44
C ASN A 240 -2.30 16.40 17.60
N ILE A 241 -2.69 16.65 16.34
CA ILE A 241 -2.03 17.67 15.52
C ILE A 241 -2.39 19.07 16.03
N ARG A 242 -1.36 19.81 16.48
CA ARG A 242 -1.52 21.14 17.11
C ARG A 242 -0.99 22.31 16.29
N SER A 243 -0.13 22.06 15.31
CA SER A 243 0.44 23.11 14.47
C SER A 243 0.66 22.68 13.03
N LEU A 244 0.51 23.64 12.10
CA LEU A 244 0.97 23.50 10.73
C LEU A 244 2.49 23.68 10.62
N PRO A 245 3.12 23.27 9.50
CA PRO A 245 4.53 23.50 9.26
C PRO A 245 4.91 24.98 9.36
N LYS A 246 5.99 25.30 10.06
CA LYS A 246 6.44 26.69 10.30
C LYS A 246 6.84 27.40 9.01
N GLU A 247 7.45 26.67 8.09
CA GLU A 247 7.88 27.18 6.77
C GLU A 247 6.71 27.26 5.76
N GLY A 248 5.49 26.91 6.19
CA GLY A 248 4.28 27.02 5.40
C GLY A 248 3.93 25.78 4.58
N LEU A 249 2.90 25.93 3.75
CA LEU A 249 2.40 24.89 2.84
C LEU A 249 2.98 25.07 1.44
N PRO A 250 3.08 24.00 0.63
CA PRO A 250 3.60 24.10 -0.73
C PRO A 250 2.76 25.03 -1.61
N LEU A 251 3.41 25.83 -2.47
CA LEU A 251 2.76 26.83 -3.34
C LEU A 251 1.84 26.20 -4.41
N SER A 252 2.07 24.93 -4.73
CA SER A 252 1.25 24.14 -5.64
C SER A 252 -0.05 23.66 -5.01
N LEU A 253 -0.21 23.79 -3.68
CA LEU A 253 -1.39 23.31 -2.97
C LEU A 253 -2.65 24.05 -3.46
N ARG A 254 -3.69 23.28 -3.75
CA ARG A 254 -5.01 23.77 -4.22
C ARG A 254 -6.14 23.35 -3.30
N LYS A 255 -5.96 22.25 -2.57
CA LYS A 255 -6.94 21.72 -1.62
C LYS A 255 -6.28 21.38 -0.30
N LEU A 256 -6.86 21.88 0.79
CA LEU A 256 -6.52 21.52 2.15
C LEU A 256 -7.79 21.01 2.82
N ARG A 257 -7.78 19.76 3.27
CA ARG A 257 -8.85 19.21 4.12
C ARG A 257 -8.27 18.89 5.48
N MET A 258 -8.78 19.51 6.52
CA MET A 258 -8.29 19.28 7.88
C MET A 258 -9.47 19.23 8.83
N ASP A 259 -9.81 18.02 9.29
CA ASP A 259 -10.73 17.84 10.41
C ASP A 259 -9.91 17.56 11.69
N CYS A 260 -9.61 18.62 12.43
CA CYS A 260 -8.89 18.53 13.69
C CYS A 260 -9.53 19.46 14.71
N HIS A 261 -9.62 19.00 15.96
CA HIS A 261 -10.44 19.63 17.00
C HIS A 261 -9.62 20.56 17.92
N SER A 262 -8.53 21.16 17.42
CA SER A 262 -7.69 22.08 18.19
C SER A 262 -7.95 23.53 17.76
N ALA A 263 -8.23 24.40 18.73
CA ALA A 263 -8.50 25.82 18.50
C ALA A 263 -7.30 26.51 17.81
N GLU A 264 -6.08 26.08 18.15
CA GLU A 264 -4.84 26.62 17.57
C GLU A 264 -4.70 26.29 16.08
N ILE A 265 -5.12 25.09 15.64
CA ILE A 265 -5.12 24.77 14.21
C ILE A 265 -6.26 25.49 13.51
N GLU A 266 -7.45 25.57 14.10
CA GLU A 266 -8.58 26.29 13.51
C GLU A 266 -8.21 27.75 13.21
N GLU A 267 -7.53 28.43 14.14
CA GLU A 267 -7.02 29.80 13.91
C GLU A 267 -6.02 29.86 12.75
N GLN A 268 -5.08 28.91 12.67
CA GLN A 268 -4.11 28.83 11.57
C GLN A 268 -4.78 28.56 10.21
N ILE A 269 -5.79 27.68 10.18
CA ILE A 269 -6.60 27.38 9.00
C ILE A 269 -7.34 28.64 8.52
N GLU A 270 -7.97 29.38 9.44
CA GLU A 270 -8.66 30.63 9.12
C GLU A 270 -7.70 31.72 8.63
N LYS A 271 -6.49 31.80 9.19
CA LYS A 271 -5.43 32.68 8.66
C LYS A 271 -5.05 32.31 7.23
N ILE A 272 -4.88 31.02 6.95
CA ILE A 272 -4.55 30.51 5.61
C ILE A 272 -5.66 30.81 4.60
N LYS A 273 -6.93 30.64 4.98
CA LYS A 273 -8.08 30.98 4.13
C LYS A 273 -8.05 32.45 3.69
N ARG A 274 -7.66 33.37 4.59
CA ARG A 274 -7.56 34.81 4.30
C ARG A 274 -6.36 35.14 3.42
N THR A 275 -5.23 34.47 3.60
CA THR A 275 -4.00 34.77 2.85
C THR A 275 -3.95 34.09 1.48
N ASN A 276 -4.67 32.98 1.28
CA ASN A 276 -4.62 32.16 0.07
C ASN A 276 -6.02 31.96 -0.54
N PRO A 277 -6.59 32.95 -1.25
CA PRO A 277 -7.95 32.87 -1.79
C PRO A 277 -8.15 31.75 -2.85
N ASN A 278 -7.07 31.30 -3.48
CA ASN A 278 -7.10 30.20 -4.46
C ASN A 278 -7.03 28.80 -3.82
N LEU A 279 -6.84 28.71 -2.50
CA LEU A 279 -6.74 27.45 -1.77
C LEU A 279 -8.14 27.06 -1.26
N SER A 280 -8.67 25.93 -1.74
CA SER A 280 -9.92 25.36 -1.23
C SER A 280 -9.65 24.69 0.11
N VAL A 281 -10.09 25.31 1.21
CA VAL A 281 -9.93 24.76 2.56
C VAL A 281 -11.26 24.21 3.08
N LYS A 282 -11.30 22.93 3.47
CA LYS A 282 -12.47 22.26 4.08
C LYS A 282 -12.12 21.74 5.47
N GLY A 283 -13.04 21.92 6.41
CA GLY A 283 -13.04 21.27 7.72
C GLY A 283 -13.90 20.02 7.72
#